data_AF-A0A1Y3MS29-F1
#
_entry.id   AF-A0A1Y3MS29-F1
#
_cell.length_a   1.000
_cell.length_b   1.000
_cell.length_c   1.000
_cell.angle_alpha   90.00
_cell.angle_beta   90.00
_cell.angle_gamma   90.00
#
_symmetry.space_group_name_H-M   'P 1'
#
loop_
_entity.id
_entity.type
_entity.pdbx_description
1 polymer ?
#
loop_
_entity_poly.entity_id
_entity_poly.type
_entity_poly.pdbx_seq_one_letter_code
_entity_poly.pdbx_strand_id
1 'polypeptide(L)'
;NPKGAVELIEIIGKGNYGNVYKGRLTATNELTAVKVVLLKEEELRETLLEMEFLKSCNHKNVTKFMGLFLKGFDLWICMELCGGGALDSVYRNLRKSLNEDQICSIMFESIEGLDYIHKNAIIHRDIKAGNLFLTDNGEIKLGDFGVSAKLQHAYGRARTFIGTPYWMAPEVIMCDPESPTSYNASYNSKADIWSIGITAIEIADKNPPLSDIHPMRALTLIPTSELSLAKPKNWSKLFNEFIAICLTKDPNKRPSAEDLLKHPFL
;
A
#
# COMPACT_ATOMS: atom_id res chain seq x y z
N ASN A 1 11.11 4.46 24.85
CA ASN A 1 9.94 4.16 25.73
C ASN A 1 8.85 5.18 25.41
N PRO A 2 7.63 4.76 25.05
CA PRO A 2 6.53 5.69 24.73
C PRO A 2 5.95 6.41 25.96
N LYS A 3 6.16 5.90 27.19
CA LYS A 3 5.61 6.50 28.41
C LYS A 3 6.12 7.94 28.56
N GLY A 4 5.19 8.90 28.59
CA GLY A 4 5.49 10.33 28.68
C GLY A 4 5.87 10.99 27.36
N ALA A 5 6.04 10.23 26.27
CA ALA A 5 6.36 10.74 24.93
C ALA A 5 5.14 10.71 23.98
N VAL A 6 4.26 9.71 24.16
CA VAL A 6 3.05 9.53 23.33
C VAL A 6 1.86 9.27 24.24
N GLU A 7 0.78 10.03 24.04
CA GLU A 7 -0.53 9.81 24.63
C GLU A 7 -1.43 9.11 23.60
N LEU A 8 -2.04 7.97 23.95
CA LEU A 8 -3.07 7.35 23.11
C LEU A 8 -4.44 7.91 23.49
N ILE A 9 -5.23 8.29 22.49
CA ILE A 9 -6.54 8.94 22.67
C ILE A 9 -7.66 7.95 22.38
N GLU A 10 -7.76 7.45 21.15
CA GLU A 10 -8.84 6.57 20.71
C GLU A 10 -8.35 5.58 19.64
N ILE A 11 -9.05 4.47 19.46
CA ILE A 11 -8.76 3.51 18.38
C ILE A 11 -9.41 4.04 17.10
N ILE A 12 -8.62 4.19 16.04
CA ILE A 12 -9.09 4.66 14.72
C ILE A 12 -9.01 3.59 13.64
N GLY A 13 -8.34 2.47 13.91
CA GLY A 13 -8.27 1.34 12.98
C GLY A 13 -7.89 0.05 13.66
N LYS A 14 -8.35 -1.07 13.10
CA LYS A 14 -7.92 -2.42 13.47
C LYS A 14 -7.41 -3.10 12.21
N GLY A 15 -6.12 -3.33 12.13
CA GLY A 15 -5.49 -4.05 11.02
C GLY A 15 -5.13 -5.49 11.41
N ASN A 16 -4.73 -6.28 10.42
CA ASN A 16 -4.26 -7.66 10.61
C ASN A 16 -3.00 -7.75 11.51
N TYR A 17 -2.28 -6.64 11.66
CA TYR A 17 -0.98 -6.58 12.35
C TYR A 17 -1.03 -5.78 13.67
N GLY A 18 -2.22 -5.34 14.08
CA GLY A 18 -2.41 -4.58 15.32
C GLY A 18 -3.43 -3.46 15.22
N ASN A 19 -3.59 -2.72 16.32
CA ASN A 19 -4.48 -1.57 16.40
C ASN A 19 -3.75 -0.30 15.96
N VAL A 20 -4.48 0.58 15.29
CA VAL A 20 -4.07 1.95 15.01
C VAL A 20 -4.86 2.87 15.93
N TYR A 21 -4.14 3.71 16.67
CA TYR A 21 -4.71 4.67 17.60
C TYR A 21 -4.50 6.09 17.06
N LYS A 22 -5.45 6.97 17.28
CA LYS A 22 -5.15 8.40 17.32
C LYS A 22 -4.40 8.67 18.61
N GLY A 23 -3.28 9.34 18.50
CA GLY A 23 -2.46 9.73 19.64
C GLY A 23 -1.95 11.15 19.50
N ARG A 24 -1.12 11.54 20.46
CA ARG A 24 -0.52 12.86 20.55
C ARG A 24 0.92 12.74 21.00
N LEU A 25 1.83 13.38 20.28
CA LEU A 25 3.22 13.52 20.72
C LEU A 25 3.28 14.60 21.80
N THR A 26 3.76 14.25 22.99
CA THR A 26 3.75 15.18 24.14
C THR A 26 4.72 16.35 23.97
N ALA A 27 5.82 16.14 23.26
CA ALA A 27 6.84 17.15 23.04
C ALA A 27 6.38 18.29 22.11
N THR A 28 5.54 17.99 21.11
CA THR A 28 5.07 18.96 20.11
C THR A 28 3.58 19.28 20.22
N ASN A 29 2.85 18.52 21.03
CA ASN A 29 1.38 18.55 21.12
C ASN A 29 0.66 18.17 19.80
N GLU A 30 1.40 17.67 18.81
CA GLU A 30 0.89 17.30 17.48
C GLU A 30 0.12 15.97 17.52
N LEU A 31 -0.97 15.89 16.76
CA LEU A 31 -1.74 14.65 16.59
C LEU A 31 -0.99 13.69 15.66
N THR A 32 -1.10 12.38 15.95
CA THR A 32 -0.45 11.33 15.17
C THR A 32 -1.31 10.08 15.10
N ALA A 33 -1.19 9.32 14.02
CA ALA A 33 -1.64 7.94 13.98
C ALA A 33 -0.54 7.06 14.58
N VAL A 34 -0.87 6.27 15.60
CA VAL A 34 0.04 5.38 16.31
C VAL A 34 -0.34 3.94 15.97
N LYS A 35 0.44 3.30 15.11
CA LYS A 35 0.32 1.87 14.82
C LYS A 35 1.12 1.08 15.86
N VAL A 36 0.45 0.22 16.60
CA VAL A 36 1.10 -0.64 17.61
C VAL A 36 1.23 -2.05 17.03
N VAL A 37 2.46 -2.50 16.84
CA VAL A 37 2.81 -3.81 16.28
C VAL A 37 3.57 -4.61 17.32
N LEU A 38 3.10 -5.82 17.61
CA LEU A 38 3.85 -6.78 18.42
C LEU A 38 4.94 -7.43 17.55
N LEU A 39 6.19 -7.37 18.00
CA LEU A 39 7.33 -7.98 17.32
C LEU A 39 7.83 -9.19 18.09
N LYS A 40 8.28 -10.22 17.37
CA LYS A 40 9.15 -11.24 17.96
C LYS A 40 10.56 -10.66 18.14
N GLU A 41 11.32 -11.22 19.08
CA GLU A 41 12.68 -10.75 19.38
C GLU A 41 13.60 -10.78 18.15
N GLU A 42 13.49 -11.83 17.34
CA GLU A 42 14.23 -12.01 16.08
C GLU A 42 13.87 -10.95 15.01
N GLU A 43 12.63 -10.44 15.02
CA GLU A 43 12.12 -9.49 14.02
C GLU A 43 12.49 -8.03 14.34
N LEU A 44 12.91 -7.75 15.58
CA LEU A 44 13.11 -6.39 16.07
C LEU A 44 14.22 -5.67 15.30
N ARG A 45 15.38 -6.31 15.11
CA ARG A 45 16.54 -5.67 14.48
C ARG A 45 16.27 -5.31 13.03
N GLU A 46 15.69 -6.22 12.27
CA GLU A 46 15.36 -6.02 10.86
C GLU A 46 14.29 -4.93 10.70
N THR A 47 13.21 -4.99 11.51
CA THR A 47 12.16 -3.97 11.51
C THR A 47 12.74 -2.57 11.81
N LEU A 48 13.63 -2.45 12.80
CA LEU A 48 14.24 -1.15 13.15
C LEU A 48 15.10 -0.58 12.02
N LEU A 49 15.83 -1.41 11.28
CA LEU A 49 16.63 -0.97 10.12
C LEU A 49 15.75 -0.41 9.01
N GLU A 50 14.61 -1.03 8.73
CA GLU A 50 13.68 -0.53 7.72
C GLU A 50 12.98 0.78 8.14
N MET A 51 12.76 0.97 9.44
CA MET A 51 12.22 2.23 9.97
C MET A 51 13.17 3.42 9.83
N GLU A 52 14.48 3.20 9.72
CA GLU A 52 15.43 4.29 9.45
C GLU A 52 15.15 4.98 8.10
N PHE A 53 14.68 4.23 7.10
CA PHE A 53 14.27 4.83 5.84
C PHE A 53 13.01 5.69 5.99
N LEU A 54 12.02 5.22 6.76
CA LEU A 54 10.80 6.00 6.98
C LEU A 54 11.08 7.33 7.66
N LYS A 55 12.12 7.40 8.51
CA LYS A 55 12.58 8.67 9.10
C LYS A 55 13.09 9.67 8.06
N SER A 56 13.72 9.21 6.98
CA SER A 56 14.27 10.08 5.93
C SER A 56 13.28 10.37 4.80
N CYS A 57 12.14 9.67 4.75
CA CYS A 57 11.07 9.94 3.80
C CYS A 57 10.45 11.32 4.02
N ASN A 58 10.48 12.13 2.96
CA ASN A 58 9.82 13.43 2.95
C ASN A 58 9.25 13.70 1.55
N HIS A 59 7.97 13.37 1.38
CA HIS A 59 7.24 13.59 0.13
C HIS A 59 5.77 13.88 0.43
N LYS A 60 5.14 14.76 -0.36
CA LYS A 60 3.75 15.20 -0.13
C LYS A 60 2.76 14.02 -0.12
N ASN A 61 2.96 13.02 -1.00
CA ASN A 61 2.11 11.83 -1.13
C ASN A 61 2.61 10.60 -0.37
N VAL A 62 3.43 10.78 0.66
CA VAL A 62 3.89 9.69 1.55
C VAL A 62 3.62 10.14 2.97
N THR A 63 2.98 9.31 3.80
CA THR A 63 2.70 9.65 5.20
C THR A 63 3.99 9.96 5.93
N LYS A 64 4.09 11.15 6.53
CA LYS A 64 5.28 11.56 7.27
C LYS A 64 5.48 10.68 8.50
N PHE A 65 6.70 10.18 8.69
CA PHE A 65 7.09 9.53 9.92
C PHE A 65 7.34 10.59 11.02
N MET A 66 6.78 10.37 12.20
CA MET A 66 6.84 11.32 13.31
C MET A 66 7.59 10.78 14.53
N GLY A 67 7.70 9.46 14.68
CA GLY A 67 8.45 8.87 15.78
C GLY A 67 8.32 7.36 15.88
N LEU A 68 9.24 6.76 16.63
CA LEU A 68 9.26 5.32 16.91
C LEU A 68 9.59 5.08 18.38
N PHE A 69 8.77 4.27 19.04
CA PHE A 69 8.94 3.97 20.44
C PHE A 69 8.78 2.47 20.68
N LEU A 70 9.63 1.91 21.52
CA LEU A 70 9.55 0.52 21.95
C LEU A 70 9.09 0.45 23.41
N LYS A 71 8.13 -0.43 23.70
CA LYS A 71 7.67 -0.80 25.05
C LYS A 71 7.62 -2.32 25.17
N GLY A 72 8.65 -2.93 25.75
CA GLY A 72 8.79 -4.39 25.70
C GLY A 72 8.96 -4.84 24.25
N PHE A 73 8.00 -5.64 23.76
CA PHE A 73 7.94 -6.09 22.36
C PHE A 73 6.92 -5.31 21.50
N ASP A 74 6.25 -4.31 22.07
CA ASP A 74 5.33 -3.45 21.34
C ASP A 74 6.12 -2.31 20.66
N LEU A 75 6.16 -2.34 19.33
CA LEU A 75 6.69 -1.26 18.51
C LEU A 75 5.56 -0.28 18.18
N TRP A 76 5.73 0.97 18.59
CA TRP A 76 4.79 2.07 18.36
C TRP A 76 5.34 2.95 17.25
N ILE A 77 4.71 2.91 16.09
CA ILE A 77 5.07 3.69 14.91
C ILE A 77 4.12 4.88 14.83
N CYS A 78 4.66 6.08 15.06
CA CYS A 78 3.91 7.33 15.00
C CYS A 78 4.08 7.93 13.59
N MET A 79 2.97 8.12 12.89
CA MET A 79 2.91 8.67 11.55
C MET A 79 1.88 9.80 11.47
N GLU A 80 1.98 10.58 10.40
CA GLU A 80 1.03 11.64 10.06
C GLU A 80 -0.42 11.12 10.13
N LEU A 81 -1.26 11.83 10.87
CA LEU A 81 -2.67 11.52 10.95
C LEU A 81 -3.40 12.13 9.76
N CYS A 82 -3.91 11.29 8.86
CA CYS A 82 -4.72 11.73 7.72
C CYS A 82 -6.21 11.74 8.12
N GLY A 83 -6.81 12.92 8.28
CA GLY A 83 -8.16 13.07 8.84
C GLY A 83 -9.29 12.47 7.99
N GLY A 84 -9.11 12.38 6.66
CA GLY A 84 -10.05 11.71 5.76
C GLY A 84 -10.02 10.17 5.84
N GLY A 85 -9.01 9.59 6.49
CA GLY A 85 -8.88 8.15 6.67
C GLY A 85 -8.50 7.39 5.39
N ALA A 86 -8.62 6.06 5.43
CA ALA A 86 -8.29 5.19 4.31
C ALA A 86 -9.33 5.31 3.19
N LEU A 87 -8.89 5.34 1.93
CA LEU A 87 -9.77 5.55 0.78
C LEU A 87 -10.84 4.47 0.63
N ASP A 88 -10.53 3.23 0.99
CA ASP A 88 -11.50 2.14 0.96
C ASP A 88 -12.74 2.40 1.82
N SER A 89 -12.54 3.05 2.95
CA SER A 89 -13.59 3.47 3.86
C SER A 89 -14.32 4.69 3.33
N VAL A 90 -13.61 5.60 2.64
CA VAL A 90 -14.20 6.78 2.01
C VAL A 90 -15.16 6.38 0.88
N TYR A 91 -14.67 5.71 -0.17
CA TYR A 91 -15.49 5.47 -1.37
C TYR A 91 -16.63 4.47 -1.14
N ARG A 92 -16.50 3.54 -0.17
CA ARG A 92 -17.58 2.60 0.18
C ARG A 92 -18.77 3.31 0.78
N ASN A 93 -18.54 4.38 1.56
CA ASN A 93 -19.59 5.18 2.17
C ASN A 93 -20.24 6.19 1.20
N LEU A 94 -19.67 6.39 0.01
CA LEU A 94 -20.27 7.27 -1.00
C LEU A 94 -21.48 6.61 -1.68
N ARG A 95 -22.57 7.37 -1.78
CA ARG A 95 -23.79 6.95 -2.50
C ARG A 95 -23.55 6.73 -3.99
N LYS A 96 -22.68 7.53 -4.60
CA LYS A 96 -22.24 7.40 -5.99
C LYS A 96 -20.78 6.97 -6.01
N SER A 97 -20.41 6.11 -6.96
CA SER A 97 -18.99 5.83 -7.22
C SER A 97 -18.26 7.10 -7.63
N LEU A 98 -16.94 7.11 -7.41
CA LEU A 98 -16.09 8.20 -7.89
C LEU A 98 -16.15 8.27 -9.41
N ASN A 99 -16.09 9.48 -9.93
CA ASN A 99 -15.97 9.70 -11.37
C ASN A 99 -14.51 9.53 -11.81
N GLU A 100 -14.30 9.55 -13.12
CA GLU A 100 -13.01 9.29 -13.71
C GLU A 100 -11.96 10.37 -13.35
N ASP A 101 -12.34 11.64 -13.28
CA ASP A 101 -11.44 12.75 -12.88
C ASP A 101 -10.94 12.61 -11.43
N GLN A 102 -11.82 12.16 -10.53
CA GLN A 102 -11.48 11.86 -9.14
C GLN A 102 -10.52 10.68 -9.06
N ILE A 103 -10.76 9.61 -9.82
CA ILE A 103 -9.88 8.44 -9.87
C ILE A 103 -8.52 8.82 -10.45
N CYS A 104 -8.49 9.59 -11.54
CA CYS A 104 -7.28 10.15 -12.13
C CYS A 104 -6.45 10.90 -11.09
N SER A 105 -7.07 11.84 -10.37
CA SER A 105 -6.38 12.62 -9.33
C SER A 105 -5.79 11.73 -8.23
N ILE A 106 -6.55 10.72 -7.77
CA ILE A 106 -6.08 9.78 -6.75
C ILE A 106 -4.90 8.94 -7.28
N MET A 107 -4.99 8.43 -8.51
CA MET A 107 -3.95 7.63 -9.13
C MET A 107 -2.68 8.44 -9.37
N PHE A 108 -2.81 9.67 -9.86
CA PHE A 108 -1.67 10.57 -10.08
C PHE A 108 -0.87 10.77 -8.79
N GLU A 109 -1.53 11.19 -7.70
CA GLU A 109 -0.87 11.42 -6.42
C GLU A 109 -0.30 10.15 -5.80
N SER A 110 -1.00 9.02 -5.94
CA SER A 110 -0.50 7.71 -5.48
C SER A 110 0.78 7.32 -6.23
N ILE A 111 0.84 7.57 -7.54
CA ILE A 111 1.99 7.23 -8.39
C ILE A 111 3.14 8.22 -8.16
N GLU A 112 2.88 9.51 -7.90
CA GLU A 112 3.92 10.46 -7.48
C GLU A 112 4.62 9.99 -6.20
N GLY A 113 3.85 9.56 -5.19
CA GLY A 113 4.40 8.95 -3.98
C GLY A 113 5.18 7.66 -4.26
N LEU A 114 4.69 6.85 -5.20
CA LEU A 114 5.29 5.57 -5.54
C LEU A 114 6.63 5.74 -6.29
N ASP A 115 6.68 6.66 -7.24
CA ASP A 115 7.90 7.04 -7.96
C ASP A 115 8.97 7.53 -6.99
N TYR A 116 8.60 8.37 -6.03
CA TYR A 116 9.51 8.83 -4.98
C TYR A 116 10.14 7.66 -4.20
N ILE A 117 9.35 6.71 -3.69
CA ILE A 117 9.92 5.61 -2.91
C ILE A 117 10.71 4.63 -3.79
N HIS A 118 10.28 4.39 -5.04
CA HIS A 118 10.97 3.51 -5.97
C HIS A 118 12.35 4.07 -6.35
N LYS A 119 12.48 5.39 -6.55
CA LYS A 119 13.76 6.07 -6.78
C LYS A 119 14.71 5.98 -5.61
N ASN A 120 14.19 5.77 -4.40
CA ASN A 120 14.97 5.51 -3.20
C ASN A 120 15.18 3.99 -2.93
N ALA A 121 14.95 3.14 -3.94
CA ALA A 121 15.10 1.68 -3.89
C ALA A 121 14.19 0.98 -2.88
N ILE A 122 13.02 1.57 -2.59
CA ILE A 122 12.03 1.02 -1.66
C ILE A 122 10.81 0.55 -2.44
N ILE A 123 10.22 -0.55 -1.97
CA ILE A 123 9.05 -1.19 -2.56
C ILE A 123 7.95 -1.19 -1.50
N HIS A 124 6.74 -0.78 -1.86
CA HIS A 124 5.63 -0.69 -0.92
C HIS A 124 5.06 -2.08 -0.56
N ARG A 125 4.86 -2.95 -1.55
CA ARG A 125 4.39 -4.35 -1.42
C ARG A 125 2.96 -4.59 -0.92
N ASP A 126 2.21 -3.53 -0.63
CA ASP A 126 0.82 -3.63 -0.15
C ASP A 126 0.00 -2.43 -0.63
N ILE A 127 0.16 -2.06 -1.90
CA ILE A 127 -0.65 -1.01 -2.52
C ILE A 127 -2.08 -1.53 -2.70
N LYS A 128 -3.02 -0.83 -2.08
CA LYS A 128 -4.48 -1.03 -2.15
C LYS A 128 -5.16 0.21 -1.61
N ALA A 129 -6.43 0.42 -1.89
CA ALA A 129 -7.10 1.63 -1.41
C ALA A 129 -7.19 1.75 0.11
N GLY A 130 -7.10 0.62 0.84
CA GLY A 130 -7.01 0.62 2.31
C GLY A 130 -5.71 1.21 2.88
N ASN A 131 -4.67 1.36 2.04
CA ASN A 131 -3.38 1.94 2.41
C ASN A 131 -3.11 3.29 1.69
N LEU A 132 -4.12 3.82 0.99
CA LEU A 132 -4.13 5.20 0.47
C LEU A 132 -4.96 6.05 1.43
N PHE A 133 -4.36 7.08 2.00
CA PHE A 133 -4.99 7.93 3.00
C PHE A 133 -5.33 9.30 2.45
N LEU A 134 -6.53 9.79 2.76
CA LEU A 134 -6.99 11.14 2.41
C LEU A 134 -6.70 12.11 3.55
N THR A 135 -6.04 13.23 3.26
CA THR A 135 -5.84 14.32 4.23
C THR A 135 -7.09 15.20 4.33
N ASP A 136 -7.17 16.03 5.37
CA ASP A 136 -8.24 17.04 5.50
C ASP A 136 -8.20 18.09 4.37
N ASN A 137 -7.05 18.24 3.69
CA ASN A 137 -6.88 19.14 2.54
C ASN A 137 -7.25 18.48 1.21
N GLY A 138 -7.65 17.20 1.21
CA GLY A 138 -8.01 16.46 0.00
C GLY A 138 -6.83 15.86 -0.76
N GLU A 139 -5.65 15.74 -0.14
CA GLU A 139 -4.45 15.13 -0.74
C GLU A 139 -4.41 13.62 -0.44
N ILE A 140 -3.84 12.85 -1.34
CA ILE A 140 -3.61 11.41 -1.19
C ILE A 140 -2.18 11.14 -0.72
N LYS A 141 -2.07 10.31 0.31
CA LYS A 141 -0.81 9.82 0.86
C LYS A 141 -0.77 8.30 0.87
N LEU A 142 0.29 7.73 0.31
CA LEU A 142 0.68 6.35 0.56
C LEU A 142 0.98 6.19 2.05
N GLY A 143 0.51 5.12 2.68
CA GLY A 143 0.85 4.81 4.06
C GLY A 143 0.99 3.31 4.32
N ASP A 144 1.15 2.96 5.59
CA ASP A 144 1.40 1.58 6.05
C ASP A 144 2.68 0.91 5.51
N PHE A 145 3.73 1.70 5.32
CA PHE A 145 5.07 1.20 4.99
C PHE A 145 5.72 0.36 6.09
N GLY A 146 5.19 0.41 7.32
CA GLY A 146 5.87 -0.16 8.49
C GLY A 146 5.78 -1.69 8.60
N VAL A 147 4.99 -2.34 7.74
CA VAL A 147 4.73 -3.78 7.77
C VAL A 147 5.26 -4.52 6.53
N SER A 148 5.67 -3.80 5.49
CA SER A 148 6.31 -4.38 4.31
C SER A 148 7.62 -5.13 4.66
N ALA A 149 8.26 -4.74 5.76
CA ALA A 149 9.34 -5.46 6.45
C ALA A 149 8.98 -6.90 6.82
N LYS A 150 7.85 -7.08 7.51
CA LYS A 150 7.36 -8.40 7.92
C LYS A 150 7.02 -9.26 6.70
N LEU A 151 6.50 -8.63 5.64
CA LEU A 151 6.22 -9.32 4.40
C LEU A 151 7.52 -9.84 3.75
N GLN A 152 8.63 -9.10 3.79
CA GLN A 152 9.94 -9.56 3.27
C GLN A 152 10.35 -10.93 3.81
N HIS A 153 10.21 -11.12 5.12
CA HIS A 153 10.61 -12.35 5.80
C HIS A 153 9.54 -13.45 5.73
N ALA A 154 8.26 -13.08 5.69
CA ALA A 154 7.16 -14.03 5.50
C ALA A 154 7.21 -14.67 4.09
N TYR A 155 7.51 -13.90 3.05
CA TYR A 155 7.69 -14.41 1.68
C TYR A 155 8.84 -15.44 1.58
N GLY A 156 9.88 -15.30 2.43
CA GLY A 156 11.03 -16.21 2.43
C GLY A 156 10.89 -17.47 3.31
N ARG A 157 10.00 -17.49 4.32
CA ARG A 157 9.98 -18.59 5.32
C ARG A 157 8.64 -19.29 5.55
N ALA A 158 7.51 -18.75 5.09
CA ALA A 158 6.21 -19.31 5.45
C ALA A 158 5.34 -19.58 4.22
N ARG A 159 5.19 -20.87 3.86
CA ARG A 159 4.15 -21.38 2.93
C ARG A 159 2.71 -21.16 3.43
N THR A 160 2.53 -20.51 4.59
CA THR A 160 1.23 -20.11 5.12
C THR A 160 0.90 -18.70 4.63
N PHE A 161 0.05 -18.62 3.63
CA PHE A 161 -0.45 -17.37 3.06
C PHE A 161 -1.20 -16.57 4.14
N ILE A 162 -0.66 -15.40 4.54
CA ILE A 162 -1.33 -14.46 5.44
C ILE A 162 -1.67 -13.22 4.61
N GLY A 163 -2.90 -13.10 4.14
CA GLY A 163 -3.37 -11.90 3.47
C GLY A 163 -4.41 -12.12 2.39
N THR A 164 -4.81 -11.01 1.78
CA THR A 164 -5.82 -10.93 0.74
C THR A 164 -5.13 -10.77 -0.63
N PRO A 165 -5.06 -11.81 -1.48
CA PRO A 165 -4.12 -11.88 -2.61
C PRO A 165 -4.49 -11.01 -3.82
N TYR A 166 -5.64 -10.34 -3.79
CA TYR A 166 -6.26 -9.78 -5.00
C TYR A 166 -5.44 -8.68 -5.70
N TRP A 167 -4.55 -8.00 -4.97
CA TRP A 167 -3.63 -7.00 -5.50
C TRP A 167 -2.25 -7.54 -5.88
N MET A 168 -1.97 -8.83 -5.59
CA MET A 168 -0.64 -9.40 -5.82
C MET A 168 -0.37 -9.59 -7.31
N ALA A 169 0.83 -9.21 -7.73
CA ALA A 169 1.28 -9.42 -9.09
C ALA A 169 1.58 -10.91 -9.38
N PRO A 170 1.42 -11.39 -10.62
CA PRO A 170 1.66 -12.79 -10.99
C PRO A 170 3.05 -13.28 -10.59
N GLU A 171 4.06 -12.44 -10.76
CA GLU A 171 5.43 -12.77 -10.41
C GLU A 171 5.68 -12.96 -8.91
N VAL A 172 4.92 -12.25 -8.07
CA VAL A 172 5.01 -12.40 -6.60
C VAL A 172 4.37 -13.72 -6.18
N ILE A 173 3.32 -14.16 -6.89
CA ILE A 173 2.64 -15.44 -6.63
C ILE A 173 3.48 -16.63 -7.11
N MET A 174 4.16 -16.48 -8.26
CA MET A 174 4.91 -17.54 -8.93
C MET A 174 6.37 -17.62 -8.50
N CYS A 175 6.87 -16.65 -7.72
CA CYS A 175 8.27 -16.60 -7.34
C CYS A 175 8.67 -17.81 -6.49
N ASP A 176 9.76 -18.45 -6.89
CA ASP A 176 10.50 -19.37 -6.04
C ASP A 176 11.34 -18.54 -5.04
N PRO A 177 11.12 -18.68 -3.72
CA PRO A 177 11.89 -17.97 -2.69
C PRO A 177 13.41 -18.21 -2.78
N GLU A 178 13.83 -19.31 -3.41
CA GLU A 178 15.25 -19.67 -3.59
C GLU A 178 15.83 -19.11 -4.90
N SER A 179 15.01 -18.51 -5.78
CA SER A 179 15.51 -17.94 -7.03
C SER A 179 16.34 -16.67 -6.77
N PRO A 180 17.57 -16.55 -7.32
CA PRO A 180 18.40 -15.35 -7.19
C PRO A 180 17.77 -14.09 -7.78
N THR A 181 16.76 -14.22 -8.65
CA THR A 181 16.06 -13.08 -9.28
C THR A 181 14.99 -12.45 -8.39
N SER A 182 14.55 -13.14 -7.32
CA SER A 182 13.51 -12.65 -6.39
C SER A 182 13.94 -11.43 -5.57
N TYR A 183 15.26 -11.17 -5.48
CA TYR A 183 15.84 -10.04 -4.76
C TYR A 183 16.11 -8.81 -5.62
N ASN A 184 15.78 -8.82 -6.92
CA ASN A 184 15.99 -7.64 -7.76
C ASN A 184 14.95 -6.56 -7.42
N ALA A 185 15.40 -5.46 -6.80
CA ALA A 185 14.53 -4.35 -6.41
C ALA A 185 13.74 -3.75 -7.58
N SER A 186 14.32 -3.73 -8.79
CA SER A 186 13.64 -3.26 -10.02
C SER A 186 12.51 -4.20 -10.47
N TYR A 187 12.65 -5.49 -10.22
CA TYR A 187 11.58 -6.47 -10.47
C TYR A 187 10.44 -6.30 -9.48
N ASN A 188 10.79 -6.10 -8.21
CA ASN A 188 9.83 -5.97 -7.12
C ASN A 188 9.07 -4.64 -7.14
N SER A 189 9.68 -3.54 -7.62
CA SER A 189 8.98 -2.26 -7.78
C SER A 189 7.86 -2.35 -8.83
N LYS A 190 8.01 -3.19 -9.86
CA LYS A 190 6.94 -3.46 -10.84
C LYS A 190 5.73 -4.16 -10.23
N ALA A 191 5.89 -4.91 -9.13
CA ALA A 191 4.74 -5.51 -8.44
C ALA A 191 3.81 -4.45 -7.84
N ASP A 192 4.34 -3.31 -7.38
CA ASP A 192 3.51 -2.18 -6.93
C ASP A 192 2.73 -1.57 -8.10
N ILE A 193 3.30 -1.55 -9.32
CA ILE A 193 2.62 -1.04 -10.51
C ILE A 193 1.41 -1.90 -10.90
N TRP A 194 1.52 -3.22 -10.77
CA TRP A 194 0.36 -4.11 -10.90
C TRP A 194 -0.69 -3.79 -9.85
N SER A 195 -0.25 -3.64 -8.60
CA SER A 195 -1.12 -3.31 -7.47
C SER A 195 -1.84 -1.97 -7.65
N ILE A 196 -1.22 -0.97 -8.29
CA ILE A 196 -1.85 0.28 -8.73
C ILE A 196 -2.99 0.00 -9.72
N GLY A 197 -2.75 -0.83 -10.74
CA GLY A 197 -3.80 -1.21 -11.69
C GLY A 197 -5.00 -1.89 -11.04
N ILE A 198 -4.76 -2.79 -10.09
CA ILE A 198 -5.83 -3.41 -9.30
C ILE A 198 -6.53 -2.40 -8.40
N THR A 199 -5.79 -1.46 -7.80
CA THR A 199 -6.36 -0.40 -6.95
C THR A 199 -7.24 0.55 -7.75
N ALA A 200 -6.88 0.85 -9.00
CA ALA A 200 -7.72 1.64 -9.90
C ALA A 200 -9.07 0.96 -10.18
N ILE A 201 -9.05 -0.36 -10.42
CA ILE A 201 -10.29 -1.16 -10.56
C ILE A 201 -11.06 -1.18 -9.24
N GLU A 202 -10.38 -1.39 -8.11
CA GLU A 202 -10.97 -1.42 -6.78
C GLU A 202 -11.76 -0.13 -6.50
N ILE A 203 -11.19 1.03 -6.81
CA ILE A 203 -11.86 2.32 -6.57
C ILE A 203 -13.05 2.52 -7.52
N ALA A 204 -12.91 2.13 -8.79
CA ALA A 204 -13.94 2.24 -9.81
C ALA A 204 -15.15 1.34 -9.54
N ASP A 205 -14.89 0.05 -9.25
CA ASP A 205 -15.90 -1.00 -9.07
C ASP A 205 -16.25 -1.26 -7.59
N LYS A 206 -15.63 -0.50 -6.67
CA LYS A 206 -15.68 -0.64 -5.20
C LYS A 206 -15.11 -1.95 -4.64
N ASN A 207 -14.61 -2.84 -5.50
CA ASN A 207 -14.02 -4.13 -5.13
C ASN A 207 -12.93 -4.48 -6.15
N PRO A 208 -11.83 -5.12 -5.73
CA PRO A 208 -10.84 -5.62 -6.68
C PRO A 208 -11.41 -6.80 -7.47
N PRO A 209 -10.84 -7.12 -8.64
CA PRO A 209 -11.17 -8.34 -9.38
C PRO A 209 -11.02 -9.58 -8.51
N LEU A 210 -11.88 -10.58 -8.73
CA LEU A 210 -11.85 -11.88 -8.03
C LEU A 210 -12.09 -11.81 -6.51
N SER A 211 -12.55 -10.67 -5.97
CA SER A 211 -12.85 -10.51 -4.54
C SER A 211 -13.94 -11.44 -4.01
N ASP A 212 -14.82 -11.91 -4.88
CA ASP A 212 -15.85 -12.92 -4.62
C ASP A 212 -15.31 -14.37 -4.69
N ILE A 213 -14.08 -14.55 -5.16
CA ILE A 213 -13.42 -15.84 -5.28
C ILE A 213 -12.57 -16.13 -4.04
N HIS A 214 -12.64 -17.37 -3.57
CA HIS A 214 -11.83 -17.83 -2.44
C HIS A 214 -10.33 -17.54 -2.67
N PRO A 215 -9.58 -16.98 -1.70
CA PRO A 215 -8.20 -16.54 -1.88
C PRO A 215 -7.27 -17.55 -2.55
N MET A 216 -7.30 -18.82 -2.12
CA MET A 216 -6.49 -19.89 -2.73
C MET A 216 -6.83 -20.13 -4.20
N ARG A 217 -8.09 -19.95 -4.60
CA ARG A 217 -8.50 -20.09 -6.00
C ARG A 217 -8.08 -18.86 -6.80
N ALA A 218 -8.20 -17.66 -6.23
CA ALA A 218 -7.74 -16.42 -6.85
C ALA A 218 -6.24 -16.49 -7.21
N LEU A 219 -5.39 -17.05 -6.33
CA LEU A 219 -3.96 -17.27 -6.63
C LEU A 219 -3.70 -18.09 -7.90
N THR A 220 -4.58 -19.05 -8.22
CA THR A 220 -4.45 -19.83 -9.47
C THR A 220 -4.96 -19.09 -10.71
N LEU A 221 -5.85 -18.10 -10.51
CA LEU A 221 -6.50 -17.35 -11.57
C LEU A 221 -5.74 -16.09 -11.95
N ILE A 222 -5.14 -15.38 -10.99
CA ILE A 222 -4.40 -14.12 -11.22
C ILE A 222 -3.36 -14.26 -12.35
N PRO A 223 -2.53 -15.31 -12.42
CA PRO A 223 -1.50 -15.39 -13.45
C PRO A 223 -2.04 -15.73 -14.85
N THR A 224 -3.23 -16.33 -14.93
CA THR A 224 -3.79 -16.88 -16.18
C THR A 224 -4.93 -16.04 -16.74
N SER A 225 -5.67 -15.33 -15.89
CA SER A 225 -6.86 -14.55 -16.26
C SER A 225 -6.48 -13.20 -16.83
N GLU A 226 -7.36 -12.64 -17.67
CA GLU A 226 -7.31 -11.24 -18.07
C GLU A 226 -8.18 -10.44 -17.09
N LEU A 227 -7.55 -9.56 -16.30
CA LEU A 227 -8.22 -8.76 -15.28
C LEU A 227 -8.57 -7.38 -15.87
N SER A 228 -9.79 -6.92 -15.64
CA SER A 228 -10.29 -5.63 -16.14
C SER A 228 -11.46 -5.14 -15.30
N LEU A 229 -11.92 -3.91 -15.57
CA LEU A 229 -13.14 -3.34 -15.00
C LEU A 229 -14.36 -4.22 -15.30
N ALA A 230 -15.33 -4.27 -14.39
CA ALA A 230 -16.56 -5.05 -14.57
C ALA A 230 -17.41 -4.59 -15.77
N LYS A 231 -17.38 -3.28 -16.07
CA LYS A 231 -18.08 -2.67 -17.21
C LYS A 231 -17.17 -1.70 -17.97
N PRO A 232 -16.19 -2.19 -18.75
CA PRO A 232 -15.18 -1.35 -19.42
C PRO A 232 -15.77 -0.25 -20.32
N LYS A 233 -16.93 -0.52 -20.93
CA LYS A 233 -17.66 0.41 -21.82
C LYS A 233 -18.19 1.66 -21.12
N ASN A 234 -18.26 1.67 -19.79
CA ASN A 234 -18.71 2.82 -19.01
C ASN A 234 -17.59 3.82 -18.74
N TRP A 235 -16.35 3.49 -19.11
CA TRP A 235 -15.14 4.23 -18.79
C TRP A 235 -14.43 4.66 -20.06
N SER A 236 -13.63 5.72 -19.99
CA SER A 236 -12.90 6.18 -21.17
C SER A 236 -11.92 5.13 -21.69
N LYS A 237 -11.56 5.26 -22.97
CA LYS A 237 -10.52 4.43 -23.57
C LYS A 237 -9.18 4.60 -22.85
N LEU A 238 -8.86 5.82 -22.43
CA LEU A 238 -7.60 6.15 -21.75
C LEU A 238 -7.51 5.47 -20.38
N PHE A 239 -8.60 5.42 -19.61
CA PHE A 239 -8.58 4.73 -18.32
C PHE A 239 -8.44 3.21 -18.47
N ASN A 240 -9.13 2.63 -19.46
CA ASN A 240 -8.97 1.20 -19.78
C ASN A 240 -7.54 0.89 -20.26
N GLU A 241 -6.94 1.74 -21.09
CA GLU A 241 -5.55 1.61 -21.53
C GLU A 241 -4.56 1.72 -20.36
N PHE A 242 -4.76 2.69 -19.46
CA PHE A 242 -3.98 2.86 -18.24
C PHE A 242 -4.00 1.59 -17.36
N ILE A 243 -5.18 1.01 -17.12
CA ILE A 243 -5.31 -0.25 -16.37
C ILE A 243 -4.61 -1.39 -17.10
N ALA A 244 -4.81 -1.52 -18.42
CA ALA A 244 -4.24 -2.61 -19.20
C ALA A 244 -2.69 -2.61 -19.16
N ILE A 245 -2.05 -1.44 -19.25
CA ILE A 245 -0.58 -1.37 -19.16
C ILE A 245 -0.08 -1.70 -17.76
N CYS A 246 -0.79 -1.29 -16.70
CA CYS A 246 -0.45 -1.65 -15.31
C CYS A 246 -0.53 -3.17 -15.10
N LEU A 247 -1.53 -3.83 -15.70
CA LEU A 247 -1.80 -5.26 -15.58
C LEU A 247 -1.04 -6.11 -16.62
N THR A 248 0.06 -5.60 -17.17
CA THR A 248 0.97 -6.38 -18.00
C THR A 248 1.62 -7.50 -17.16
N LYS A 249 1.34 -8.77 -17.50
CA LYS A 249 1.82 -9.94 -16.74
C LYS A 249 3.34 -10.05 -16.68
N ASP A 250 4.03 -9.72 -17.77
CA ASP A 250 5.49 -9.69 -17.80
C ASP A 250 6.01 -8.39 -17.14
N PRO A 251 6.63 -8.45 -15.95
CA PRO A 251 7.08 -7.26 -15.23
C PRO A 251 8.18 -6.48 -15.98
N ASN A 252 8.91 -7.12 -16.91
CA ASN A 252 9.90 -6.41 -17.73
C ASN A 252 9.24 -5.49 -18.76
N LYS A 253 8.01 -5.82 -19.17
CA LYS A 253 7.20 -5.02 -20.12
C LYS A 253 6.24 -4.05 -19.41
N ARG A 254 5.98 -4.27 -18.13
CA ARG A 254 5.17 -3.37 -17.30
C ARG A 254 5.91 -2.03 -17.13
N PRO A 255 5.24 -0.87 -17.23
CA PRO A 255 5.88 0.44 -17.08
C PRO A 255 6.44 0.66 -15.66
N SER A 256 7.37 1.60 -15.51
CA SER A 256 7.74 2.15 -14.19
C SER A 256 6.70 3.18 -13.70
N ALA A 257 6.79 3.59 -12.44
CA ALA A 257 5.97 4.70 -11.92
C ALA A 257 6.23 6.01 -12.70
N GLU A 258 7.50 6.29 -13.02
CA GLU A 258 7.89 7.44 -13.85
C GLU A 258 7.27 7.40 -15.26
N ASP A 259 7.19 6.22 -15.87
CA ASP A 259 6.54 6.05 -17.19
C ASP A 259 5.02 6.23 -17.09
N LEU A 260 4.39 5.72 -16.02
CA LEU A 260 2.96 5.88 -15.81
C LEU A 260 2.54 7.33 -15.64
N LEU A 261 3.34 8.16 -14.97
CA LEU A 261 3.08 9.61 -14.82
C LEU A 261 3.01 10.36 -16.17
N LYS A 262 3.49 9.74 -17.26
CA LYS A 262 3.44 10.30 -18.62
C LYS A 262 2.23 9.79 -19.42
N HIS A 263 1.42 8.88 -18.87
CA HIS A 263 0.28 8.30 -19.55
C HIS A 263 -0.88 9.30 -19.67
N PRO A 264 -1.55 9.47 -20.83
CA PRO A 264 -2.56 10.52 -21.04
C PRO A 264 -3.85 10.45 -20.18
N PHE A 265 -3.99 9.40 -19.39
CA PHE A 265 -5.08 9.31 -18.41
C PHE A 265 -4.81 10.19 -17.18
N LEU A 266 -3.52 10.39 -16.86
CA LEU A 266 -3.01 11.21 -15.78
C LEU A 266 -2.66 12.61 -16.32
#